data_AF-A0A0C5CQU2-F1
#
_entry.id   AF-A0A0C5CQU2-F1
#
_cell.length_a   1.000
_cell.length_b   1.000
_cell.length_c   1.000
_cell.angle_alpha   90.00
_cell.angle_beta   90.00
_cell.angle_gamma   90.00
#
_symmetry.space_group_name_H-M   'P 1'
#
loop_
_entity.id
_entity.type
_entity.pdbx_description
1 polymer ?
#
loop_
_entity_poly.entity_id
_entity_poly.type
_entity_poly.pdbx_seq_one_letter_code
_entity_poly.pdbx_strand_id
1 'polypeptide(L)' 'MKYIVTIFWVFLLSQMLGYVGSAMSNSHYSMKTMAIMSLVISAAAFIVNAALPKNTSPEH' A
#
# COMPACT_ATOMS: atom_id res chain seq x y z
N MET A 1 -1.31 13.87 10.46
CA MET A 1 -1.38 14.09 8.99
C MET A 1 -0.67 13.00 8.18
N LYS A 2 0.62 12.72 8.40
CA LYS A 2 1.42 11.80 7.56
C LYS A 2 0.81 10.40 7.38
N TYR A 3 0.39 9.72 8.45
CA TYR A 3 -0.11 8.34 8.36
C TYR A 3 -1.43 8.18 7.61
N ILE A 4 -2.38 9.11 7.78
CA ILE A 4 -3.67 9.08 7.07
C ILE A 4 -3.46 9.25 5.56
N VAL A 5 -2.57 10.17 5.18
CA VAL A 5 -2.20 10.42 3.78
C VAL A 5 -1.47 9.21 3.20
N THR A 6 -0.58 8.56 3.96
CA THR A 6 0.09 7.33 3.51
C THR A 6 -0.90 6.20 3.24
N ILE A 7 -1.86 5.96 4.13
CA ILE A 7 -2.88 4.93 3.93
C ILE A 7 -3.72 5.23 2.70
N PHE A 8 -4.11 6.50 2.50
CA PHE A 8 -4.87 6.92 1.32
C PHE A 8 -4.09 6.67 0.02
N TRP A 9 -2.79 7.02 -0.02
CA TRP A 9 -1.96 6.78 -1.21
C TRP A 9 -1.70 5.30 -1.46
N VAL A 10 -1.46 4.50 -0.42
CA VAL A 10 -1.29 3.04 -0.56
C VAL A 10 -2.57 2.40 -1.10
N PHE A 11 -3.75 2.84 -0.61
CA PHE A 11 -5.03 2.41 -1.14
C PHE A 11 -5.16 2.72 -2.64
N LEU A 12 -4.91 3.96 -3.03
CA LEU A 12 -5.04 4.42 -4.41
C LEU A 12 -4.08 3.67 -5.36
N LEU A 13 -2.81 3.54 -4.96
CA LEU A 13 -1.79 2.84 -5.73
C LEU A 13 -2.09 1.34 -5.86
N SER A 14 -2.61 0.71 -4.80
CA SER A 14 -2.99 -0.70 -4.85
C SER A 14 -4.18 -0.95 -5.79
N GLN A 15 -5.16 -0.03 -5.86
CA GLN A 15 -6.25 -0.11 -6.82
C GLN A 15 -5.73 0.00 -8.26
N MET A 16 -4.85 0.97 -8.53
CA MET A 16 -4.25 1.13 -9.86
C MET A 16 -3.42 -0.10 -10.26
N LEU A 17 -2.61 -0.62 -9.34
CA LEU A 17 -1.82 -1.84 -9.57
C LEU A 17 -2.72 -3.03 -9.89
N GLY A 18 -3.83 -3.17 -9.17
CA GLY A 18 -4.79 -4.23 -9.44
C GLY A 18 -5.49 -4.09 -10.78
N TYR A 19 -5.84 -2.86 -11.16
CA TYR A 19 -6.41 -2.60 -12.47
C TYR A 19 -5.43 -2.96 -13.58
N VAL A 20 -4.19 -2.49 -13.51
CA VAL A 20 -3.15 -2.79 -14.49
C VAL A 20 -2.84 -4.29 -14.53
N GLY A 21 -2.67 -4.94 -13.36
CA GLY A 21 -2.40 -6.38 -13.29
C GLY A 21 -3.54 -7.21 -13.86
N SER A 22 -4.80 -6.82 -13.60
CA SER A 22 -5.97 -7.48 -14.17
C SER A 22 -6.04 -7.30 -15.70
N ALA A 23 -5.71 -6.11 -16.22
CA ALA A 23 -5.65 -5.83 -17.64
C ALA A 23 -4.58 -6.66 -18.35
N MET A 24 -3.40 -6.81 -17.73
CA MET A 24 -2.31 -7.65 -18.26
C MET A 24 -2.67 -9.14 -18.25
N SER A 25 -3.41 -9.59 -17.23
CA SER A 25 -3.77 -10.99 -17.06
C SER A 25 -5.07 -11.37 -17.76
N ASN A 26 -5.73 -10.43 -18.47
CA ASN A 26 -7.10 -10.58 -18.99
C ASN A 26 -8.10 -11.10 -17.93
N SER A 27 -7.84 -10.77 -16.66
CA SER A 27 -8.62 -11.27 -15.52
C SER A 27 -9.61 -10.21 -15.04
N HIS A 28 -10.66 -10.65 -14.36
CA HIS A 28 -11.72 -9.74 -13.93
C HIS A 28 -11.26 -8.86 -12.76
N TYR A 29 -11.30 -7.54 -12.97
CA TYR A 29 -11.01 -6.58 -11.92
C TYR A 29 -12.13 -6.55 -10.88
N SER A 30 -11.79 -6.76 -9.62
CA SER A 30 -12.72 -6.59 -8.49
C SER A 30 -12.20 -5.56 -7.51
N MET A 31 -12.88 -4.42 -7.43
CA MET A 31 -12.55 -3.33 -6.51
C MET A 31 -12.56 -3.80 -5.05
N LYS A 32 -13.51 -4.66 -4.67
CA LYS A 32 -13.62 -5.20 -3.31
C LYS A 32 -12.39 -6.02 -2.91
N THR A 33 -11.93 -6.89 -3.81
CA THR A 33 -10.74 -7.71 -3.59
C THR A 33 -9.50 -6.83 -3.43
N MET A 34 -9.34 -5.84 -4.32
CA MET A 34 -8.22 -4.90 -4.22
C MET A 34 -8.30 -3.98 -3.01
N ALA A 35 -9.50 -3.64 -2.53
CA ALA A 35 -9.67 -2.84 -1.32
C ALA A 35 -9.19 -3.61 -0.09
N ILE A 36 -9.59 -4.88 0.05
CA ILE A 36 -9.12 -5.75 1.12
C ILE A 36 -7.60 -5.93 1.02
N MET A 37 -7.08 -6.17 -0.18
CA MET A 37 -5.65 -6.40 -0.39
C MET A 37 -4.82 -5.15 -0.07
N SER A 38 -5.31 -3.96 -0.38
CA SER A 38 -4.65 -2.70 -0.02
C SER A 38 -4.52 -2.50 1.49
N LEU A 39 -5.48 -3.02 2.26
CA LEU A 39 -5.48 -2.99 3.73
C LEU A 39 -4.38 -3.91 4.28
N VAL A 40 -4.22 -5.10 3.68
CA VAL A 40 -3.14 -6.05 3.99
C VAL A 40 -1.77 -5.46 3.64
N ILE A 41 -1.63 -4.85 2.46
CA ILE A 41 -0.38 -4.19 2.02
C ILE A 41 -0.03 -3.03 2.94
N SER A 42 -1.02 -2.21 3.32
CA SER A 42 -0.79 -1.11 4.27
C SER A 42 -0.35 -1.62 5.63
N ALA A 43 -0.94 -2.70 6.14
CA ALA A 43 -0.51 -3.32 7.40
C ALA A 43 0.92 -3.86 7.31
N ALA A 44 1.28 -4.53 6.22
CA ALA A 44 2.63 -5.00 5.97
C ALA A 44 3.65 -3.84 5.92
N ALA A 45 3.30 -2.73 5.27
CA ALA A 45 4.15 -1.53 5.23
C ALA A 45 4.43 -0.96 6.62
N PHE A 46 3.44 -0.97 7.53
CA PHE A 46 3.64 -0.56 8.93
C PHE A 46 4.55 -1.52 9.70
N ILE A 47 4.38 -2.84 9.50
CA ILE A 47 5.23 -3.85 10.15
C ILE A 47 6.68 -3.68 9.68
N VAL A 48 6.90 -3.51 8.38
CA VAL A 48 8.24 -3.26 7.83
C VAL A 48 8.82 -1.96 8.39
N ASN A 49 8.03 -0.89 8.46
CA ASN A 49 8.48 0.37 9.05
C ASN A 49 8.85 0.24 10.54
N ALA A 50 8.12 -0.57 11.30
CA ALA A 50 8.40 -0.84 12.71
C ALA A 50 9.62 -1.76 12.90
N ALA A 51 9.85 -2.70 11.99
CA ALA A 51 10.98 -3.63 12.00
C ALA A 51 12.28 -2.98 11.51
N LEU A 52 12.19 -1.92 10.69
CA LEU A 52 13.36 -1.17 10.24
C LEU A 52 14.01 -0.46 11.45
N PRO A 53 15.34 -0.63 11.66
CA PRO A 53 16.05 0.09 12.69
C PRO A 53 15.91 1.59 12.42
N LYS A 54 15.43 2.31 13.43
CA LYS A 54 15.30 3.76 13.41
C LYS A 54 16.71 4.35 13.49
N ASN A 55 17.41 4.43 12.36
CA ASN A 55 18.63 5.21 12.30
C ASN A 55 18.21 6.66 12.57
N THR A 56 18.55 7.14 13.77
CA THR A 56 18.48 8.56 14.12
C THR A 56 19.39 9.29 13.15
N SER A 57 18.83 9.78 12.04
CA SER A 57 19.55 10.76 11.23
C SER A 57 19.78 11.96 12.15
N PRO A 58 21.04 12.38 12.39
CA PRO A 58 21.29 13.60 13.13
C PRO A 58 20.57 14.74 12.40
N GLU A 59 19.77 15.46 13.18
CA GLU A 59 19.12 16.70 12.83
C GLU A 59 20.16 17.71 12.29
N HIS A 60 20.07 17.99 10.99
CA HIS A 60 20.69 19.13 10.32
C HIS A 60 19.59 20.09 9.87
#